data_AF-A0A7Y7WX44-F1
#
_entry.id   AF-A0A7Y7WX44-F1
#
_cell.length_a   1.000
_cell.length_b   1.000
_cell.length_c   1.000
_cell.angle_alpha   90.00
_cell.angle_beta   90.00
_cell.angle_gamma   90.00
#
_symmetry.space_group_name_H-M   'P 1'
#
loop_
_entity.id
_entity.type
_entity.pdbx_description
1 polymer ?
#
loop_
_entity_poly.entity_id
_entity_poly.type
_entity_poly.pdbx_seq_one_letter_code
_entity_poly.pdbx_strand_id
1 'polypeptide(L)'
;MTAFSAILSINTNLNRHYGSEFLGKPIWVDKGPFVYEYLKRLNETTKRALDAHSRVFAFRVHLHLQINVQLPACAYTNPVIDRFIESFKDKIRRNRRMALLRNTKSHGSSIRYVWAREMG
;
A
#
# COMPACT_ATOMS: atom_id res chain seq x y z
N MET A 1 21.97 -6.78 16.26
CA MET A 1 20.87 -5.81 16.47
C MET A 1 21.27 -4.45 15.87
N THR A 2 21.64 -4.41 14.58
CA THR A 2 22.33 -3.22 14.01
C THR A 2 22.18 -3.17 12.48
N ALA A 3 20.94 -3.25 11.99
CA ALA A 3 20.65 -3.02 10.57
C ALA A 3 19.38 -2.17 10.37
N PHE A 4 18.42 -2.27 11.30
CA PHE A 4 17.17 -1.50 11.22
C PHE A 4 17.32 0.02 11.44
N SER A 5 18.47 0.49 11.95
CA SER A 5 18.68 1.91 12.25
C SER A 5 19.22 2.73 11.06
N ALA A 6 19.78 2.10 10.02
CA ALA A 6 20.60 2.81 9.04
C ALA A 6 19.84 3.35 7.81
N ILE A 7 18.60 2.90 7.55
CA ILE A 7 17.98 3.13 6.23
C ILE A 7 16.90 4.21 6.25
N LEU A 8 16.41 4.57 7.43
CA LEU A 8 15.59 5.77 7.62
C LEU A 8 16.42 7.06 7.62
N SER A 9 17.76 7.02 7.58
CA SER A 9 18.61 8.24 7.59
C SER A 9 18.66 8.97 6.24
N ILE A 10 18.05 8.42 5.18
CA ILE A 10 18.20 8.96 3.81
C ILE A 10 16.98 9.82 3.42
N ASN A 11 15.84 9.71 4.10
CA ASN A 11 14.64 10.51 3.80
C ASN A 11 14.15 11.28 5.03
N THR A 12 14.52 12.57 5.09
CA THR A 12 14.16 13.49 6.17
C THR A 12 12.66 13.78 6.27
N ASN A 13 11.86 13.39 5.28
CA ASN A 13 10.40 13.55 5.29
C ASN A 13 9.67 12.38 5.97
N LEU A 14 10.38 11.36 6.47
CA LEU A 14 9.77 10.20 7.13
C LEU A 14 10.02 10.24 8.63
N ASN A 15 8.97 10.53 9.40
CA ASN A 15 9.01 10.60 10.86
C ASN A 15 8.68 9.26 11.49
N ARG A 16 9.32 8.95 12.62
CA ARG A 16 9.08 7.72 13.37
C ARG A 16 7.97 7.93 14.41
N HIS A 17 7.04 6.99 14.46
CA HIS A 17 5.96 6.92 15.43
C HIS A 17 6.23 5.75 16.39
N TYR A 18 6.37 6.05 17.67
CA TYR A 18 6.70 5.09 18.73
C TYR A 18 5.51 4.74 19.64
N GLY A 19 4.38 5.43 19.50
CA GLY A 19 3.20 5.20 20.33
C GLY A 19 2.50 3.88 20.04
N SER A 20 1.73 3.37 21.01
CA SER A 20 0.92 2.16 20.86
C SER A 20 -0.39 2.34 20.12
N GLU A 21 -0.73 3.60 19.87
CA GLU A 21 -1.93 3.98 19.15
C GLU A 21 -1.60 4.98 18.05
N PHE A 22 -2.43 4.97 17.01
CA PHE A 22 -2.43 5.99 15.97
C PHE A 22 -3.86 6.50 15.78
N LEU A 23 -4.10 7.77 16.13
CA LEU A 23 -5.42 8.40 16.09
C LEU A 23 -6.50 7.61 16.88
N GLY A 24 -6.13 7.15 18.09
CA GLY A 24 -7.02 6.36 18.97
C GLY A 24 -7.29 4.94 18.47
N LYS A 25 -6.50 4.43 17.51
CA LYS A 25 -6.57 3.04 17.03
C LYS A 25 -5.32 2.28 17.47
N PRO A 26 -5.45 1.06 18.00
CA PRO A 26 -4.30 0.27 18.40
C PRO A 26 -3.44 -0.09 17.17
N ILE A 27 -2.12 -0.02 17.33
CA ILE A 27 -1.15 -0.47 16.33
C ILE A 27 -0.26 -1.58 16.92
N TRP A 28 0.34 -2.37 16.05
CA TRP A 28 1.13 -3.55 16.45
C TRP A 28 2.53 -3.13 16.90
N VAL A 29 2.64 -2.62 18.13
CA VAL A 29 3.88 -2.10 18.72
C VAL A 29 5.07 -3.07 18.66
N ASP A 30 4.80 -4.37 18.72
CA ASP A 30 5.83 -5.42 18.67
C ASP A 30 6.56 -5.50 17.32
N LYS A 31 6.09 -4.77 16.30
CA LYS A 31 6.69 -4.71 14.97
C LYS A 31 7.63 -3.52 14.75
N GLY A 32 7.87 -2.74 15.81
CA GLY A 32 8.84 -1.64 15.82
C GLY A 32 8.21 -0.28 15.55
N PRO A 33 9.02 0.79 15.55
CA PRO A 33 8.53 2.11 15.27
C PRO A 33 8.00 2.18 13.84
N PHE A 34 6.80 2.74 13.68
CA PHE A 34 6.15 2.89 12.39
C PHE A 34 6.54 4.22 11.73
N VAL A 35 6.40 4.32 10.42
CA VAL A 35 6.54 5.60 9.71
C VAL A 35 5.22 6.37 9.78
N TYR A 36 5.24 7.56 10.39
CA TYR A 36 4.07 8.39 10.64
C TYR A 36 3.32 8.73 9.35
N GLU A 37 4.04 9.10 8.29
CA GLU A 37 3.47 9.48 6.99
C GLU A 37 2.75 8.30 6.33
N TYR A 38 3.25 7.08 6.52
CA TYR A 38 2.62 5.87 6.00
C TYR A 38 1.36 5.53 6.80
N LEU A 39 1.40 5.64 8.13
CA LEU A 39 0.21 5.48 8.98
C LEU A 39 -0.87 6.50 8.61
N LYS A 40 -0.48 7.77 8.43
CA LYS A 40 -1.39 8.85 8.04
C LYS A 40 -2.06 8.56 6.70
N ARG A 41 -1.27 8.25 5.66
CA ARG A 41 -1.79 7.92 4.31
C ARG A 41 -2.69 6.68 4.34
N LEU A 42 -2.31 5.65 5.09
CA LEU A 42 -3.12 4.44 5.25
C LEU A 42 -4.47 4.75 5.89
N ASN A 43 -4.49 5.50 7.00
CA ASN A 43 -5.72 5.88 7.68
C ASN A 43 -6.63 6.74 6.78
N GLU A 44 -6.08 7.76 6.10
CA GLU A 44 -6.84 8.59 5.16
C GLU A 44 -7.43 7.77 4.01
N THR A 45 -6.66 6.83 3.47
CA THR A 45 -7.11 5.96 2.37
C THR A 45 -8.23 5.02 2.82
N THR A 46 -8.10 4.46 4.03
CA THR A 46 -9.12 3.61 4.64
C THR A 46 -10.41 4.36 4.89
N LYS A 47 -10.35 5.58 5.45
CA LYS A 47 -11.53 6.44 5.65
C LYS A 47 -12.24 6.68 4.32
N ARG A 48 -11.51 7.15 3.30
CA ARG A 48 -12.08 7.38 1.95
C ARG A 48 -12.66 6.11 1.30
N ALA A 49 -12.16 4.92 1.65
CA ALA A 49 -12.72 3.66 1.16
C ALA A 49 -14.07 3.36 1.81
N LEU A 50 -14.15 3.52 3.13
CA LEU A 50 -15.37 3.32 3.92
C LEU A 50 -16.45 4.37 3.59
N ASP A 51 -16.05 5.62 3.34
CA ASP A 51 -16.98 6.68 2.94
C ASP A 51 -17.60 6.42 1.56
N ALA A 52 -16.86 5.75 0.67
CA ALA A 52 -17.31 5.51 -0.71
C ALA A 52 -18.09 4.21 -0.89
N HIS A 53 -17.88 3.21 -0.01
CA HIS A 53 -18.45 1.87 -0.18
C HIS A 53 -18.92 1.30 1.16
N SER A 54 -20.14 0.76 1.18
CA SER A 54 -20.69 0.07 2.37
C SER A 54 -19.95 -1.22 2.73
N ARG A 55 -19.19 -1.79 1.78
CA ARG A 55 -18.39 -3.01 1.96
C ARG A 55 -17.02 -2.80 1.35
N VAL A 56 -15.98 -2.89 2.18
CA VAL A 56 -14.58 -2.73 1.77
C VAL A 56 -13.82 -4.04 2.00
N PHE A 57 -13.00 -4.42 1.04
CA PHE A 57 -12.04 -5.53 1.16
C PHE A 57 -10.62 -4.96 1.09
N ALA A 58 -9.81 -5.24 2.11
CA ALA A 58 -8.42 -4.81 2.18
C ALA A 58 -7.50 -6.03 2.15
N PHE A 59 -6.42 -5.94 1.37
CA PHE A 59 -5.36 -6.95 1.32
C PHE A 59 -4.01 -6.25 1.17
N ARG A 60 -2.95 -6.91 1.65
CA ARG A 60 -1.57 -6.42 1.56
C ARG A 60 -0.78 -7.28 0.59
N VAL A 61 0.03 -6.65 -0.25
CA VAL A 61 0.98 -7.32 -1.14
C VAL A 61 2.39 -6.94 -0.72
N HIS A 62 3.25 -7.95 -0.59
CA HIS A 62 4.68 -7.77 -0.36
C HIS A 62 5.43 -8.13 -1.64
N LEU A 63 6.12 -7.15 -2.24
CA LEU A 63 6.95 -7.36 -3.41
C LEU A 63 8.41 -7.50 -2.94
N HIS A 64 8.92 -8.72 -2.95
CA HIS A 64 10.31 -9.01 -2.64
C HIS A 64 11.10 -9.08 -3.95
N LEU A 65 12.01 -8.13 -4.16
CA LEU A 65 12.95 -8.16 -5.28
C LEU A 65 14.19 -8.97 -4.84
N GLN A 66 14.65 -9.88 -5.69
CA GLN A 66 15.83 -10.71 -5.39
C GLN A 66 17.09 -9.83 -5.40
N ILE A 67 17.92 -9.98 -4.36
CA ILE A 67 19.10 -9.14 -4.13
C ILE A 67 20.32 -9.63 -4.94
N ASN A 68 20.32 -10.90 -5.36
CA ASN A 68 21.46 -11.55 -6.02
C ASN A 68 21.24 -11.88 -7.51
N VAL A 69 20.25 -11.23 -8.13
CA VAL A 69 19.98 -11.37 -9.56
C VAL A 69 20.09 -9.99 -10.18
N GLN A 70 20.74 -9.89 -11.34
CA GLN A 70 20.79 -8.66 -12.11
C GLN A 70 19.38 -8.32 -12.58
N LEU A 71 18.69 -7.47 -11.82
CA LEU A 71 17.38 -6.96 -12.21
C LEU A 71 17.53 -5.85 -13.27
N PRO A 72 16.57 -5.71 -14.18
CA PRO A 72 16.53 -4.58 -15.09
C PRO A 72 16.59 -3.25 -14.32
N ALA A 73 17.23 -2.22 -14.88
CA ALA A 73 17.35 -0.91 -14.23
C ALA A 73 16.00 -0.35 -13.72
N CYS A 74 14.92 -0.63 -14.45
CA CYS A 74 13.58 -0.22 -14.04
C CYS A 74 13.13 -0.81 -12.70
N ALA A 75 13.60 -2.00 -12.30
CA ALA A 75 13.27 -2.64 -11.03
C ALA A 75 13.71 -1.81 -9.80
N TYR A 76 14.76 -1.00 -9.97
CA TYR A 76 15.26 -0.11 -8.93
C TYR A 76 14.56 1.25 -8.92
N THR A 77 13.54 1.45 -9.75
CA THR A 77 12.82 2.72 -9.91
C THR A 77 11.32 2.55 -9.62
N ASN A 78 10.66 3.65 -9.25
CA ASN A 78 9.22 3.68 -8.95
C ASN A 78 8.26 3.25 -10.08
N PRO A 79 8.58 3.41 -11.39
CA PRO A 79 7.71 3.01 -12.50
C PRO A 79 7.23 1.56 -12.48
N VAL A 80 7.95 0.63 -11.83
CA VAL A 80 7.47 -0.76 -11.71
C VAL A 80 6.18 -0.83 -10.89
N ILE A 81 6.10 -0.06 -9.80
CA ILE A 81 4.91 0.00 -8.96
C ILE A 81 3.77 0.65 -9.72
N ASP A 82 4.03 1.73 -10.46
CA ASP A 82 3.01 2.41 -11.26
C ASP A 82 2.40 1.45 -12.28
N ARG A 83 3.24 0.76 -13.07
CA ARG A 83 2.77 -0.26 -14.04
C ARG A 83 1.99 -1.39 -13.37
N PHE A 84 2.45 -1.86 -12.20
CA PHE A 84 1.75 -2.89 -11.44
C PHE A 84 0.34 -2.42 -11.04
N ILE A 85 0.24 -1.22 -10.48
CA ILE A 85 -1.04 -0.65 -10.04
C ILE A 85 -1.97 -0.37 -11.22
N GLU A 86 -1.45 0.13 -12.33
CA GLU A 86 -2.23 0.34 -13.56
C GLU A 86 -2.79 -0.97 -14.10
N SER A 87 -1.94 -1.99 -14.29
CA SER A 87 -2.39 -3.32 -14.72
C SER A 87 -3.43 -3.92 -13.76
N PHE A 88 -3.24 -3.71 -12.46
CA PHE A 88 -4.18 -4.18 -11.44
C PHE A 88 -5.53 -3.48 -11.55
N LYS A 89 -5.55 -2.15 -11.69
CA LYS A 89 -6.77 -1.36 -11.94
C LYS A 89 -7.50 -1.84 -13.18
N ASP A 90 -6.79 -2.13 -14.26
CA ASP A 90 -7.37 -2.57 -15.53
C ASP A 90 -8.08 -3.91 -15.39
N LYS A 91 -7.45 -4.87 -14.70
CA LYS A 91 -8.03 -6.18 -14.43
C LYS A 91 -9.33 -6.07 -13.62
N ILE A 92 -9.37 -5.22 -12.59
CA ILE A 92 -10.59 -4.99 -11.81
C ILE A 92 -11.66 -4.30 -12.64
N ARG A 93 -11.31 -3.24 -13.40
CA ARG A 93 -12.27 -2.56 -14.29
C ARG A 93 -12.89 -3.53 -15.29
N ARG A 94 -12.06 -4.38 -15.91
CA ARG A 94 -12.52 -5.43 -16.82
C ARG A 94 -13.46 -6.41 -16.12
N ASN A 95 -13.10 -6.90 -14.93
CA ASN A 95 -13.93 -7.81 -14.15
C ASN A 95 -15.29 -7.19 -13.80
N ARG A 96 -15.32 -5.94 -13.33
CA ARG A 96 -16.57 -5.22 -13.01
C ARG A 96 -17.44 -5.02 -14.24
N ARG A 97 -16.85 -4.66 -15.39
CA ARG A 97 -17.58 -4.55 -16.66
C ARG A 97 -18.20 -5.89 -17.08
N MET A 98 -17.48 -7.00 -16.94
CA MET A 98 -18.04 -8.33 -17.21
C MET A 98 -19.15 -8.70 -16.24
N ALA A 99 -19.05 -8.31 -14.97
CA ALA A 99 -20.10 -8.52 -13.98
C ALA A 99 -21.37 -7.74 -14.33
N LEU A 100 -21.24 -6.48 -14.75
CA LEU A 100 -22.36 -5.65 -15.23
C LEU A 100 -23.08 -6.24 -16.44
N LEU A 101 -22.33 -6.82 -17.39
CA LEU A 101 -22.93 -7.51 -18.54
C LEU A 101 -23.72 -8.76 -18.15
N ARG A 102 -23.35 -9.43 -17.06
CA ARG A 102 -24.05 -10.62 -16.53
C ARG A 102 -25.20 -10.25 -15.61
N ASN A 103 -25.09 -9.14 -14.89
CA ASN A 103 -26.09 -8.62 -13.98
C ASN A 103 -26.04 -7.09 -13.97
N THR A 104 -27.06 -6.46 -14.55
CA THR A 104 -27.16 -4.99 -14.69
C THR A 104 -27.24 -4.25 -13.37
N LYS A 105 -27.56 -4.93 -12.26
CA LYS A 105 -27.58 -4.36 -10.90
C LYS A 105 -26.25 -4.51 -10.16
N SER A 106 -25.20 -5.03 -10.80
CA SER A 106 -23.89 -5.16 -10.16
C SER A 106 -23.32 -3.79 -9.80
N HIS A 107 -23.01 -3.57 -8.52
CA HIS A 107 -22.37 -2.33 -8.10
C HIS A 107 -20.94 -2.19 -8.65
N GLY A 108 -20.54 -0.95 -8.90
CA GLY A 108 -19.15 -0.61 -9.20
C GLY A 108 -18.24 -0.90 -8.00
N SER A 109 -16.95 -1.07 -8.27
CA SER A 109 -15.94 -1.15 -7.21
C SER A 109 -14.74 -0.31 -7.64
N SER A 110 -14.27 0.57 -6.77
CA SER A 110 -13.06 1.38 -7.01
C SER A 110 -11.91 0.86 -6.17
N ILE A 111 -10.69 0.99 -6.70
CA ILE A 111 -9.48 0.61 -5.99
C ILE A 111 -8.88 1.84 -5.34
N ARG A 112 -8.55 1.71 -4.06
CA ARG A 112 -7.66 2.63 -3.35
C ARG A 112 -6.45 1.85 -2.88
N TYR A 113 -5.27 2.45 -2.93
CA TYR A 113 -4.03 1.79 -2.52
C TYR A 113 -3.13 2.78 -1.81
N VAL A 114 -2.30 2.24 -0.92
CA VAL A 114 -1.11 2.89 -0.40
C VAL A 114 0.07 2.00 -0.72
N TRP A 115 1.23 2.59 -0.95
CA TRP A 115 2.46 1.84 -1.15
C TRP A 115 3.61 2.56 -0.48
N ALA A 116 4.60 1.78 -0.09
CA ALA A 116 5.85 2.22 0.47
C ALA A 116 6.96 1.39 -0.16
N ARG A 117 8.14 1.99 -0.29
CA ARG A 117 9.37 1.28 -0.64
C ARG A 117 10.33 1.44 0.52
N GLU A 118 10.60 0.34 1.17
CA GLU A 118 11.63 0.23 2.17
C GLU A 118 12.87 -0.33 1.47
N MET A 119 14.02 0.30 1.65
CA MET A 119 15.29 -0.35 1.36
C MET A 119 15.74 -1.00 2.67
N GLY A 120 16.26 -2.22 2.58
CA GLY A 120 16.70 -3.05 3.71
C GLY A 120 18.21 -3.19 3.75
#